data_AF-A0A928CC57-F1
#
_entry.id   AF-A0A928CC57-F1
#
_cell.length_a   1.000
_cell.length_b   1.000
_cell.length_c   1.000
_cell.angle_alpha   90.00
_cell.angle_beta   90.00
_cell.angle_gamma   90.00
#
_symmetry.space_group_name_H-M   'P 1'
#
loop_
_entity.id
_entity.type
_entity.pdbx_description
1 polymer ?
#
loop_
_entity_poly.entity_id
_entity_poly.type
_entity_poly.pdbx_seq_one_letter_code
_entity_poly.pdbx_strand_id
1 'polypeptide(L)'
;MNSLVRIFTFLSVLFLLASCKNDIRNKYVGDWQFVVEMKKINTDSIGQFCQDTVCYIGEICKTSNDKEIEIRYTEEHSISLYLDELGKLYGFPTTYCNGKFDNENKIYLYLRWGGLGGNVTHVINGTRKP
;
A
#
# COMPACT_ATOMS: atom_id res chain seq x y z
N MET A 1 28.36 -26.96 36.45
CA MET A 1 28.12 -26.26 35.17
C MET A 1 28.71 -24.85 35.31
N ASN A 2 29.83 -24.58 34.63
CA ASN A 2 30.66 -23.40 34.89
C ASN A 2 29.91 -22.08 34.60
N SER A 3 30.12 -21.07 35.45
CA SER A 3 29.52 -19.73 35.33
C SER A 3 29.70 -19.12 33.93
N LEU A 4 30.86 -19.39 33.30
CA LEU A 4 31.17 -19.00 31.92
C LEU A 4 30.19 -19.57 30.88
N VAL A 5 29.75 -20.82 31.04
CA VAL A 5 28.80 -21.45 30.11
C VAL A 5 27.44 -20.75 30.19
N ARG A 6 27.00 -20.36 31.40
CA ARG A 6 25.73 -19.65 31.59
C ARG A 6 25.76 -18.26 30.96
N ILE A 7 26.86 -17.53 31.12
CA ILE A 7 27.07 -16.21 30.51
C ILE A 7 27.06 -16.32 28.98
N PHE A 8 27.78 -17.28 28.41
CA PHE A 8 27.83 -17.48 26.96
C PHE A 8 26.46 -17.82 26.38
N THR A 9 25.68 -18.65 27.08
CA THR A 9 24.32 -19.03 26.67
C THR A 9 23.36 -17.84 26.75
N PHE A 10 23.51 -16.97 27.75
CA PHE A 10 22.70 -15.77 27.89
C PHE A 10 23.00 -14.73 26.79
N LEU A 11 24.28 -14.51 26.48
CA LEU A 11 24.70 -13.62 25.41
C LEU A 11 24.26 -14.10 24.03
N SER A 12 24.34 -15.40 23.75
CA SER A 12 23.87 -15.94 22.47
C SER A 12 22.36 -15.77 22.28
N VAL A 13 21.56 -15.97 23.33
CA VAL A 13 20.11 -15.69 23.30
C VAL A 13 19.82 -14.20 23.10
N LEU A 14 20.57 -13.30 23.75
CA LEU A 14 20.42 -11.86 23.58
C LEU A 14 20.74 -11.40 22.15
N PHE A 15 21.78 -11.96 21.54
CA PHE A 15 22.15 -11.69 20.14
C PHE A 15 21.12 -12.21 19.15
N LEU A 16 20.49 -13.36 19.42
CA LEU A 16 19.42 -13.91 18.59
C LEU A 16 18.15 -13.03 18.64
N LEU A 17 17.84 -12.44 19.80
CA LEU A 17 16.71 -11.53 19.96
C LEU A 17 16.95 -10.17 19.28
N ALA A 18 18.20 -9.68 19.24
CA ALA A 18 18.55 -8.42 18.60
C ALA A 18 18.47 -8.44 17.06
N SER A 19 18.40 -9.62 16.44
CA SER A 19 18.39 -9.78 14.98
C SER A 19 17.00 -9.67 14.33
N CYS A 20 15.93 -9.52 15.12
CA CYS A 20 14.57 -9.39 14.59
C CYS A 20 14.33 -7.98 14.03
N LYS A 21 14.74 -7.72 12.78
CA LYS A 21 14.29 -6.52 12.04
C LYS A 21 12.81 -6.66 11.75
N ASN A 22 11.99 -5.86 12.43
CA ASN A 22 10.56 -5.81 12.16
C ASN A 22 10.32 -5.06 10.85
N ASP A 23 9.98 -5.78 9.78
CA ASP A 23 9.63 -5.19 8.49
C ASP A 23 8.26 -4.51 8.62
N ILE A 24 8.25 -3.17 8.53
CA ILE A 24 7.05 -2.34 8.72
C ILE A 24 5.93 -2.69 7.74
N ARG A 25 6.26 -3.24 6.56
CA ARG A 25 5.28 -3.64 5.54
C ARG A 25 4.38 -4.77 6.03
N ASN A 26 4.85 -5.59 6.97
CA ASN A 26 4.08 -6.71 7.54
C ASN A 26 2.73 -6.28 8.14
N LYS A 27 2.63 -5.02 8.58
CA LYS A 27 1.39 -4.46 9.12
C LYS A 27 0.27 -4.36 8.09
N TYR A 28 0.63 -4.15 6.82
CA TYR A 28 -0.30 -3.81 5.74
C TYR A 28 -0.49 -4.95 4.73
N VAL A 29 0.48 -5.87 4.65
CA VAL A 29 0.43 -7.00 3.72
C VAL A 29 -0.72 -7.96 4.04
N GLY A 30 -1.36 -8.47 3.01
CA GLY A 30 -2.44 -9.45 3.08
C GLY A 30 -3.58 -9.14 2.12
N ASP A 31 -4.73 -9.77 2.36
CA ASP A 31 -5.93 -9.60 1.54
C ASP A 31 -6.75 -8.38 1.97
N TRP A 32 -7.28 -7.68 0.97
CA TRP A 32 -8.04 -6.45 1.15
C TRP A 32 -9.30 -6.48 0.30
N GLN A 33 -10.35 -5.87 0.82
CA GLN A 33 -11.53 -5.53 0.03
C GLN A 33 -11.44 -4.06 -0.36
N PHE A 34 -11.33 -3.80 -1.66
CA PHE A 34 -11.29 -2.46 -2.22
C PHE A 34 -12.63 -2.10 -2.86
N VAL A 35 -13.09 -0.88 -2.57
CA VAL A 35 -14.17 -0.22 -3.30
C VAL A 35 -13.53 0.91 -4.09
N VAL A 36 -13.59 0.82 -5.42
CA VAL A 36 -12.91 1.69 -6.36
C VAL A 36 -13.93 2.44 -7.18
N GLU A 37 -14.01 3.75 -6.98
CA GLU A 37 -14.78 4.64 -7.83
C GLU A 37 -13.87 5.14 -8.95
N MET A 38 -14.17 4.76 -10.18
CA MET A 38 -13.42 5.13 -11.38
C MET A 38 -14.20 6.16 -12.15
N LYS A 39 -13.55 7.28 -12.48
CA LYS A 39 -14.12 8.35 -13.27
C LYS A 39 -13.21 8.64 -14.46
N LYS A 40 -13.77 8.62 -15.66
CA LYS A 40 -13.08 8.98 -16.89
C LYS A 40 -13.80 10.14 -17.55
N ILE A 41 -13.05 11.20 -17.82
CA ILE A 41 -13.53 12.40 -18.51
C ILE A 41 -12.67 12.57 -19.76
N ASN A 42 -13.31 12.78 -20.90
CA ASN A 42 -12.70 13.27 -22.12
C ASN A 42 -13.47 14.51 -22.57
N THR A 43 -12.79 15.60 -22.86
CA THR A 43 -13.41 16.86 -23.27
C THR A 43 -13.31 17.11 -24.78
N ASP A 44 -12.82 16.14 -25.55
CA ASP A 44 -12.74 16.26 -27.01
C ASP A 44 -14.12 16.20 -27.67
N SER A 45 -14.34 17.12 -28.61
CA SER A 45 -15.40 17.29 -29.61
C SER A 45 -16.86 17.03 -29.20
N ILE A 46 -17.18 15.84 -28.70
CA ILE A 46 -18.53 15.43 -28.23
C ILE A 46 -18.59 15.36 -26.69
N GLY A 47 -17.43 15.24 -26.03
CA GLY A 47 -17.31 14.99 -24.61
C GLY A 47 -17.70 13.56 -24.25
N GLN A 48 -16.92 12.91 -23.39
CA GLN A 48 -17.27 11.61 -22.82
C GLN A 48 -17.08 11.65 -21.31
N PHE A 49 -18.13 11.23 -20.60
CA PHE A 49 -18.09 11.02 -19.17
C PHE A 49 -18.47 9.58 -18.87
N CYS A 50 -17.62 8.89 -18.11
CA CYS A 50 -17.92 7.58 -17.58
C CYS A 50 -17.60 7.57 -16.09
N GLN A 51 -18.48 6.98 -15.30
CA GLN A 51 -18.27 6.73 -13.89
C GLN A 51 -18.73 5.31 -13.57
N ASP A 52 -17.88 4.58 -12.87
CA ASP A 52 -18.14 3.21 -12.44
C ASP A 52 -17.66 3.01 -11.00
N THR A 53 -18.21 2.01 -10.32
CA THR A 53 -17.82 1.63 -8.97
C THR A 53 -17.67 0.12 -8.90
N VAL A 54 -16.46 -0.32 -8.56
CA VAL A 54 -16.11 -1.74 -8.50
C VAL A 54 -15.75 -2.11 -7.08
N CYS A 55 -16.31 -3.21 -6.60
CA CYS A 55 -15.85 -3.87 -5.38
C CYS A 55 -14.95 -5.05 -5.79
N TYR A 56 -13.72 -5.08 -5.29
CA TYR A 56 -12.72 -6.08 -5.65
C TYR A 56 -12.01 -6.64 -4.42
N ILE A 57 -11.78 -7.95 -4.39
CA ILE A 57 -10.91 -8.57 -3.40
C ILE A 57 -9.52 -8.57 -4.00
N GLY A 58 -8.69 -7.66 -3.52
CA GLY A 58 -7.31 -7.51 -3.92
C GLY A 58 -6.35 -7.80 -2.78
N GLU A 59 -5.11 -7.35 -2.94
CA GLU A 59 -4.06 -7.61 -1.98
C GLU A 59 -3.07 -6.45 -1.91
N ILE A 60 -2.38 -6.37 -0.76
CA ILE A 60 -1.17 -5.56 -0.61
C ILE A 60 -0.01 -6.52 -0.43
N CYS A 61 0.99 -6.44 -1.31
CA CYS A 61 2.15 -7.32 -1.33
C CYS A 61 3.44 -6.55 -1.06
N LYS A 62 4.47 -7.27 -0.60
CA LYS A 62 5.83 -6.73 -0.58
C LYS A 62 6.44 -6.78 -1.98
N THR A 63 7.26 -5.80 -2.30
CA THR A 63 8.15 -5.88 -3.47
C THR A 63 9.57 -6.27 -3.04
N SER A 64 10.47 -6.38 -4.01
CA SER A 64 11.90 -6.59 -3.77
C SER A 64 12.59 -5.40 -3.08
N ASN A 65 11.98 -4.22 -3.05
CA ASN A 65 12.49 -3.05 -2.35
C ASN A 65 11.91 -2.99 -0.93
N ASP A 66 12.79 -2.93 0.07
CA ASP A 66 12.45 -3.04 1.50
C ASP A 66 11.47 -1.99 2.04
N LYS A 67 11.27 -0.89 1.31
CA LYS A 67 10.32 0.17 1.69
C LYS A 67 9.10 0.24 0.79
N GLU A 68 9.00 -0.61 -0.23
CA GLU A 68 7.94 -0.54 -1.23
C GLU A 68 6.92 -1.66 -1.02
N ILE A 69 5.66 -1.31 -1.25
CA ILE A 69 4.51 -2.20 -1.30
C ILE A 69 3.81 -2.04 -2.65
N GLU A 70 3.24 -3.12 -3.15
CA GLU A 70 2.34 -3.11 -4.30
C GLU A 70 0.91 -3.27 -3.81
N ILE A 71 0.01 -2.39 -4.23
CA ILE A 71 -1.41 -2.42 -3.91
C ILE A 71 -2.17 -2.81 -5.18
N ARG A 72 -2.72 -4.02 -5.21
CA ARG A 72 -3.51 -4.55 -6.34
C ARG A 72 -4.99 -4.35 -6.02
N TYR A 73 -5.59 -3.30 -6.58
CA TYR A 73 -6.92 -2.84 -6.17
C TYR A 73 -8.03 -3.11 -7.20
N THR A 74 -7.68 -3.60 -8.40
CA THR A 74 -8.59 -4.27 -9.35
C THR A 74 -7.83 -5.39 -10.07
N GLU A 75 -8.49 -6.15 -10.96
CA GLU A 75 -7.84 -7.17 -11.80
C GLU A 75 -6.72 -6.60 -12.69
N GLU A 76 -6.95 -5.42 -13.28
CA GLU A 76 -6.02 -4.82 -14.26
C GLU A 76 -5.14 -3.70 -13.69
N HIS A 77 -5.31 -3.33 -12.42
CA HIS A 77 -4.66 -2.15 -11.87
C HIS A 77 -3.95 -2.45 -10.54
N SER A 78 -2.68 -2.06 -10.50
CA SER A 78 -1.88 -1.99 -9.28
C SER A 78 -1.17 -0.65 -9.18
N ILE A 79 -0.69 -0.33 -7.97
CA ILE A 79 0.20 0.80 -7.74
C ILE A 79 1.27 0.42 -6.73
N SER A 80 2.52 0.75 -7.04
CA SER A 80 3.62 0.66 -6.10
C SER A 80 3.79 1.98 -5.35
N LEU A 81 3.84 1.91 -4.03
CA LEU A 81 4.08 3.06 -3.15
C LEU A 81 5.11 2.69 -2.10
N TYR A 82 5.80 3.71 -1.58
CA TYR A 82 6.76 3.53 -0.51
C TYR A 82 6.16 3.86 0.86
N LEU A 83 6.67 3.20 1.89
CA LEU A 83 6.39 3.41 3.29
C LEU A 83 7.61 4.02 3.98
N ASP A 84 7.39 5.12 4.70
CA ASP A 84 8.41 5.64 5.61
C ASP A 84 8.43 4.85 6.93
N GLU A 85 9.33 5.23 7.83
CA GLU A 85 9.49 4.55 9.13
C GLU A 85 8.27 4.70 10.04
N LEU A 86 7.36 5.64 9.74
CA LEU A 86 6.10 5.87 10.45
C LEU A 86 4.90 5.19 9.76
N GLY A 87 5.11 4.52 8.63
CA GLY A 87 4.05 3.88 7.84
C GLY A 87 3.27 4.85 6.94
N LYS A 88 3.82 6.04 6.66
CA LYS A 88 3.21 7.00 5.74
C LYS A 88 3.54 6.63 4.30
N LEU A 89 2.52 6.70 3.45
CA LEU A 89 2.64 6.49 2.01
C LEU A 89 3.32 7.68 1.32
N TYR A 90 4.25 7.39 0.40
CA TYR A 90 4.85 8.37 -0.50
C TYR A 90 5.24 7.73 -1.85
N GLY A 91 5.77 8.53 -2.77
CA GLY A 91 6.13 8.07 -4.13
C GLY A 91 4.95 8.03 -5.09
N PHE A 92 3.94 8.86 -4.85
CA PHE A 92 2.79 8.95 -5.74
C PHE A 92 3.20 9.41 -7.15
N PRO A 93 2.57 8.88 -8.22
CA PRO A 93 2.95 9.19 -9.61
C PRO A 93 2.86 10.67 -9.98
N THR A 94 1.94 11.41 -9.37
CA THR A 94 1.74 12.85 -9.61
C THR A 94 1.47 13.58 -8.30
N THR A 95 1.64 14.91 -8.29
CA THR A 95 1.31 15.77 -7.14
C THR A 95 -0.20 15.87 -6.87
N TYR A 96 -1.03 15.44 -7.82
CA TYR A 96 -2.49 15.37 -7.65
C TYR A 96 -2.94 14.06 -7.02
N CYS A 97 -2.05 13.09 -6.88
CA CYS A 97 -2.32 11.83 -6.20
C CYS A 97 -1.98 11.97 -4.71
N ASN A 98 -2.76 11.30 -3.87
CA ASN A 98 -2.46 11.18 -2.45
C ASN A 98 -3.09 9.92 -1.87
N GLY A 99 -2.74 9.62 -0.63
CA GLY A 99 -3.29 8.47 0.05
C GLY A 99 -2.76 8.38 1.46
N LYS A 100 -3.45 7.60 2.28
CA LYS A 100 -3.08 7.35 3.67
C LYS A 100 -3.64 6.03 4.14
N PHE A 101 -2.96 5.44 5.09
CA PHE A 101 -3.56 4.50 6.02
C PHE A 101 -4.25 5.30 7.12
N ASP A 102 -5.52 5.01 7.39
CA ASP A 102 -6.22 5.54 8.57
C ASP A 102 -5.86 4.70 9.82
N ASN A 103 -5.43 3.44 9.59
CA ASN A 103 -4.83 2.49 10.53
C ASN A 103 -4.33 1.27 9.72
N GLU A 104 -3.94 0.18 10.40
CA GLU A 104 -3.47 -1.07 9.75
C GLU A 104 -4.57 -1.79 8.95
N ASN A 105 -5.84 -1.42 9.12
CA ASN A 105 -7.00 -2.10 8.53
C ASN A 105 -7.78 -1.26 7.51
N LYS A 106 -7.40 0.00 7.29
CA LYS A 106 -8.10 0.92 6.38
C LYS A 106 -7.12 1.76 5.59
N ILE A 107 -7.36 1.82 4.27
CA ILE A 107 -6.57 2.62 3.34
C ILE A 107 -7.49 3.48 2.46
N TYR A 108 -7.04 4.70 2.20
CA TYR A 108 -7.62 5.58 1.20
C TYR A 108 -6.54 5.97 0.19
N LEU A 109 -6.84 5.85 -1.10
CA LEU A 109 -6.02 6.39 -2.18
C LEU A 109 -6.88 7.24 -3.11
N TYR A 110 -6.31 8.36 -3.53
CA TYR A 110 -6.79 9.19 -4.62
C TYR A 110 -5.73 9.22 -5.69
N LEU A 111 -6.03 8.61 -6.84
CA LEU A 111 -5.12 8.55 -7.98
C LEU A 111 -5.71 9.32 -9.14
N ARG A 112 -4.91 10.17 -9.78
CA ARG A 112 -5.33 10.96 -10.94
C ARG A 112 -4.21 11.07 -11.95
N TRP A 113 -4.56 10.85 -13.21
CA TRP A 113 -3.67 11.05 -14.35
C TRP A 113 -4.44 11.61 -15.56
N GLY A 114 -3.69 12.07 -16.56
CA GLY A 114 -4.20 12.84 -17.69
C GLY A 114 -4.02 14.34 -17.51
N GLY A 115 -4.76 15.14 -18.28
CA GLY A 115 -4.60 16.59 -18.37
C GLY A 115 -5.88 17.33 -18.71
N LEU A 116 -5.74 18.53 -19.28
CA LEU A 116 -6.85 19.44 -19.56
C LEU A 116 -7.86 18.88 -20.58
N GLY A 117 -7.39 18.09 -21.55
CA GLY A 117 -8.25 17.45 -22.56
C GLY A 117 -8.97 16.17 -22.09
N GLY A 118 -8.61 15.65 -20.92
CA GLY A 118 -9.19 14.42 -20.39
C GLY A 118 -8.36 13.84 -19.25
N ASN A 119 -9.05 13.23 -18.29
CA ASN A 119 -8.42 12.63 -17.13
C ASN A 119 -9.14 11.38 -16.67
N VAL A 120 -8.39 10.55 -15.95
CA VAL A 120 -8.92 9.41 -15.21
C VAL A 120 -8.62 9.63 -13.74
N THR A 121 -9.60 9.36 -12.89
CA THR A 121 -9.50 9.45 -11.44
C THR A 121 -9.99 8.16 -10.82
N HIS A 122 -9.19 7.56 -9.94
CA HIS A 122 -9.58 6.43 -9.11
C HIS A 122 -9.61 6.89 -7.65
N VAL A 123 -10.76 6.74 -7.00
CA VAL A 123 -10.90 6.90 -5.55
C VAL A 123 -11.06 5.51 -4.95
N ILE A 124 -10.07 5.08 -4.17
CA ILE A 124 -9.94 3.71 -3.69
C ILE A 124 -10.07 3.74 -2.17
N ASN A 125 -11.10 3.06 -1.66
CA ASN A 125 -11.27 2.80 -0.23
C ASN A 125 -11.05 1.31 0.01
N GLY A 126 -10.04 0.96 0.80
CA GLY A 126 -9.72 -0.42 1.14
C GLY A 126 -9.97 -0.72 2.62
N THR A 127 -10.54 -1.89 2.89
CA THR A 127 -10.63 -2.47 4.24
C THR A 127 -9.95 -3.82 4.26
N ARG A 128 -9.07 -4.06 5.25
CA ARG A 128 -8.36 -5.33 5.39
C ARG A 128 -9.35 -6.45 5.70
N LYS A 129 -9.19 -7.60 5.05
CA LYS A 129 -9.99 -8.78 5.38
C LYS A 129 -9.47 -9.41 6.68
N PRO A 130 -10.37 -9.92 7.54
CA PRO A 130 -10.00 -10.59 8.78
C PRO A 130 -9.25 -11.90 8.53
#